data_AF-A0A1S4ERK3-F1
#
_entry.id   AF-A0A1S4ERK3-F1
#
_cell.length_a   1.000
_cell.length_b   1.000
_cell.length_c   1.000
_cell.angle_alpha   90.00
_cell.angle_beta   90.00
_cell.angle_gamma   90.00
#
_symmetry.space_group_name_H-M   'P 1'
#
loop_
_entity.id
_entity.type
_entity.pdbx_description
1 polymer ?
#
loop_
_entity_poly.entity_id
_entity_poly.type
_entity_poly.pdbx_seq_one_letter_code
_entity_poly.pdbx_strand_id
1 'polypeptide(L)'
;LDYELKVGDKVEKNCGAPCDGMFFSEKEKKMSRLWVGIWSALCATSCLFTVLTFMIDSDRFRYPERPIIFLSVCYLMVSITYIIGFMSGDKISCTKPFSPPPEHPHLAMVSTITQGTRQEACTILFMILYFFGMASSIWWVILTLTWFLAAGLKWGHEAIEANSQYFHVAAWAVPAIKTITI
;
A
#
# COMPACT_ATOMS: atom_id res chain seq x y z
N LEU A 1 -25.84 -7.84 9.70
CA LEU A 1 -24.41 -7.48 9.74
C LEU A 1 -23.80 -8.15 8.52
N ASP A 2 -23.28 -7.42 7.54
CA ASP A 2 -22.73 -8.05 6.30
C ASP A 2 -21.31 -8.58 6.51
N TYR A 3 -21.04 -9.07 7.72
CA TYR A 3 -19.78 -9.69 8.10
C TYR A 3 -19.88 -11.18 7.83
N GLU A 4 -18.85 -11.73 7.21
CA GLU A 4 -18.75 -13.16 6.93
C GLU A 4 -17.38 -13.66 7.40
N LEU A 5 -17.37 -14.78 8.12
CA LEU A 5 -16.16 -15.45 8.57
C LEU A 5 -16.04 -16.79 7.87
N LYS A 6 -14.99 -16.94 7.07
CA LYS A 6 -14.66 -18.21 6.41
C LYS A 6 -13.65 -18.99 7.25
N VAL A 7 -14.00 -20.22 7.64
CA VAL A 7 -13.13 -21.16 8.37
C VAL A 7 -13.07 -22.48 7.61
N GLY A 8 -11.95 -22.71 6.91
CA GLY A 8 -11.84 -23.81 5.95
C GLY A 8 -12.86 -23.65 4.82
N ASP A 9 -13.72 -24.64 4.63
CA ASP A 9 -14.76 -24.64 3.60
C ASP A 9 -16.11 -24.08 4.08
N LYS A 10 -16.23 -23.70 5.36
CA LYS A 10 -17.47 -23.14 5.94
C LYS A 10 -17.44 -21.63 5.96
N VAL A 11 -18.56 -21.00 5.62
CA VAL A 11 -18.78 -19.55 5.70
C VAL A 11 -19.90 -19.29 6.69
N GLU A 12 -19.57 -18.61 7.79
CA GLU A 12 -20.54 -18.20 8.81
C GLU A 12 -20.93 -16.74 8.62
N LYS A 13 -22.23 -16.49 8.48
CA LYS A 13 -22.79 -15.15 8.28
C LYS A 13 -22.99 -14.42 9.60
N ASN A 14 -22.91 -13.10 9.57
CA ASN A 14 -22.96 -12.23 10.75
C ASN A 14 -21.86 -12.56 11.79
N CYS A 15 -20.73 -13.12 11.33
CA CYS A 15 -19.58 -13.48 12.17
C CYS A 15 -18.33 -12.76 11.66
N GLY A 16 -17.46 -12.31 12.57
CA GLY A 16 -16.26 -11.55 12.26
C GLY A 16 -15.04 -12.05 13.02
N ALA A 17 -13.87 -11.95 12.38
CA ALA A 17 -12.59 -12.25 13.00
C ALA A 17 -12.30 -11.26 14.15
N PRO A 18 -11.97 -11.71 15.39
CA PRO A 18 -11.50 -10.81 16.44
C PRO A 18 -10.24 -10.04 16.02
N CYS A 19 -10.17 -8.77 16.39
CA CYS A 19 -9.02 -7.89 16.15
C CYS A 19 -7.78 -8.37 16.93
N ASP A 20 -7.99 -8.84 18.17
CA ASP A 20 -6.94 -9.25 19.11
C ASP A 20 -7.00 -10.74 19.44
N GLY A 21 -5.83 -11.31 19.75
CA GLY A 21 -5.73 -12.70 20.22
C GLY A 21 -6.04 -13.80 19.21
N MET A 22 -6.18 -13.50 17.90
CA MET A 22 -6.43 -14.52 16.88
C MET A 22 -5.18 -15.34 16.53
N PHE A 23 -4.11 -14.67 16.09
CA PHE A 23 -2.87 -15.32 15.63
C PHE A 23 -1.60 -14.87 16.38
N PHE A 24 -1.59 -13.63 16.86
CA PHE A 24 -0.39 -13.00 17.43
C PHE A 24 -0.70 -12.43 18.82
N SER A 25 0.28 -12.52 19.71
CA SER A 25 0.25 -11.87 21.02
C SER A 25 0.44 -10.36 20.91
N GLU A 26 0.02 -9.62 21.94
CA GLU A 26 0.19 -8.16 21.99
C GLU A 26 1.65 -7.71 21.92
N LYS A 27 2.58 -8.53 22.46
CA LYS A 27 4.02 -8.24 22.39
C LYS A 27 4.53 -8.33 20.96
N GLU A 28 4.14 -9.38 20.23
CA GLU A 28 4.53 -9.58 18.82
C GLU A 28 3.95 -8.46 17.95
N LYS A 29 2.66 -8.14 18.10
CA LYS A 29 2.04 -7.02 17.38
C LYS A 29 2.74 -5.70 17.65
N LYS A 30 3.09 -5.40 18.91
CA LYS A 30 3.80 -4.16 19.28
C LYS A 30 5.20 -4.11 18.65
N MET A 31 5.92 -5.23 18.64
CA MET A 31 7.22 -5.33 17.97
C MET A 31 7.08 -5.08 16.46
N SER A 32 6.14 -5.74 15.79
CA SER A 32 5.88 -5.55 14.36
C SER A 32 5.49 -4.11 14.02
N ARG A 33 4.62 -3.49 14.82
CA ARG A 33 4.22 -2.07 14.64
C ARG A 33 5.43 -1.13 14.76
N LEU A 34 6.26 -1.29 15.79
CA LEU A 34 7.46 -0.47 15.97
C LEU A 34 8.46 -0.66 14.82
N TRP A 35 8.67 -1.91 14.39
CA TRP A 35 9.55 -2.23 13.28
C TRP A 35 9.10 -1.55 11.98
N VAL A 36 7.83 -1.74 11.59
CA VAL A 36 7.26 -1.10 10.38
C VAL A 36 7.29 0.42 10.49
N GLY A 37 7.02 0.99 11.67
CA GLY A 37 7.10 2.43 11.92
C GLY A 37 8.49 3.01 11.66
N ILE A 38 9.55 2.35 12.16
CA ILE A 38 10.93 2.81 11.96
C ILE A 38 11.32 2.74 10.47
N TRP A 39 11.08 1.61 9.81
CA TRP A 39 11.45 1.43 8.41
C TRP A 39 10.67 2.33 7.46
N SER A 40 9.38 2.55 7.74
CA SER A 40 8.57 3.49 6.95
C SER A 40 9.05 4.93 7.12
N ALA A 41 9.44 5.37 8.31
CA ALA A 41 9.98 6.72 8.53
C ALA A 41 11.33 6.94 7.80
N LEU A 42 12.24 5.95 7.86
CA LEU A 42 13.50 6.01 7.11
C LEU A 42 13.24 6.06 5.58
N CYS A 43 12.31 5.24 5.10
CA CYS A 43 11.91 5.20 3.70
C CYS A 43 11.26 6.53 3.25
N ALA A 44 10.38 7.11 4.06
CA ALA A 44 9.75 8.40 3.77
C ALA A 44 10.79 9.51 3.67
N THR A 45 11.76 9.54 4.59
CA THR A 45 12.82 10.55 4.61
C THR A 45 13.71 10.45 3.37
N SER A 46 14.15 9.24 3.01
CA SER A 46 14.98 9.04 1.84
C SER A 46 14.24 9.35 0.53
N CYS A 47 13.00 8.89 0.39
CA CYS A 47 12.19 9.16 -0.80
C CYS A 47 11.84 10.65 -0.94
N LEU A 48 11.50 11.32 0.17
CA LEU A 48 11.24 12.76 0.17
C LEU A 48 12.47 13.54 -0.29
N PHE A 49 13.66 13.19 0.22
CA PHE A 49 14.90 13.81 -0.23
C PHE A 49 15.13 13.64 -1.74
N THR A 50 14.92 12.44 -2.28
CA THR A 50 15.03 12.18 -3.73
C THR A 50 14.03 13.01 -4.54
N VAL A 51 12.77 13.06 -4.12
CA VAL A 51 11.71 13.81 -4.82
C VAL A 51 12.00 15.31 -4.78
N LEU A 52 12.39 15.85 -3.62
CA LEU A 52 12.74 17.27 -3.49
C LEU A 52 13.97 17.64 -4.34
N THR A 53 14.98 16.77 -4.38
CA THR A 53 16.17 16.97 -5.21
C THR A 53 15.77 17.06 -6.69
N PHE A 54 14.89 16.19 -7.16
CA PHE A 54 14.35 16.24 -8.52
C PHE A 54 13.52 17.50 -8.79
N MET A 55 12.72 17.96 -7.82
CA MET A 55 11.95 19.20 -7.97
C MET A 55 12.83 20.46 -8.07
N ILE A 56 14.04 20.43 -7.48
CA ILE A 56 15.01 21.52 -7.58
C ILE A 56 15.73 21.49 -8.93
N ASP A 57 16.12 20.32 -9.40
CA ASP A 57 16.86 20.14 -10.65
C ASP A 57 16.36 18.91 -11.42
N SER A 58 15.34 19.14 -12.26
CA SER A 58 14.71 18.08 -13.05
C SER A 58 15.52 17.71 -14.29
N ASP A 59 16.31 18.64 -14.83
CA ASP A 59 17.07 18.45 -16.07
C ASP A 59 18.25 17.48 -15.89
N ARG A 60 18.69 17.31 -14.64
CA ARG A 60 19.74 16.38 -14.24
C ARG A 60 19.33 14.91 -14.38
N PHE A 61 18.04 14.58 -14.29
CA PHE A 61 17.56 13.18 -14.27
C PHE A 61 16.85 12.81 -15.56
N ARG A 62 17.63 12.50 -16.59
CA ARG A 62 17.13 12.00 -17.88
C ARG A 62 16.92 10.48 -17.85
N TYR A 63 16.31 9.94 -18.91
CA TYR A 63 16.35 8.50 -19.12
C TYR A 63 17.80 8.05 -19.38
N PRO A 64 18.23 6.88 -18.89
CA PRO A 64 17.43 5.80 -18.29
C PRO A 64 17.16 5.89 -16.78
N GLU A 65 17.68 6.89 -16.06
CA GLU A 65 17.60 6.99 -14.59
C GLU A 65 16.28 7.57 -14.07
N ARG A 66 15.55 8.33 -14.90
CA ARG A 66 14.27 8.98 -14.57
C ARG A 66 13.23 8.09 -13.87
N PRO A 67 13.06 6.79 -14.18
CA PRO A 67 12.15 5.90 -13.45
C PRO A 67 12.39 5.82 -11.93
N ILE A 68 13.62 6.06 -11.46
CA ILE A 68 13.95 6.08 -10.02
C ILE A 68 13.10 7.12 -9.28
N ILE A 69 12.84 8.27 -9.89
CA ILE A 69 12.05 9.35 -9.28
C ILE A 69 10.60 8.90 -9.07
N PHE A 70 9.98 8.26 -10.06
CA PHE A 70 8.61 7.76 -9.93
C PHE A 70 8.51 6.62 -8.92
N LEU A 71 9.53 5.76 -8.85
CA LEU A 71 9.65 4.74 -7.83
C LEU A 71 9.73 5.37 -6.42
N SER A 72 10.54 6.42 -6.23
CA SER A 72 10.59 7.17 -4.98
C SER A 72 9.25 7.83 -4.61
N VAL A 73 8.51 8.38 -5.58
CA VAL A 73 7.15 8.92 -5.33
C VAL A 73 6.21 7.81 -4.85
N CYS A 74 6.23 6.63 -5.47
CA CYS A 74 5.40 5.51 -5.06
C CYS A 74 5.73 5.05 -3.63
N TYR A 75 7.03 4.87 -3.31
CA TYR A 75 7.44 4.48 -1.97
C TYR A 75 7.22 5.56 -0.91
N LEU A 76 7.22 6.85 -1.28
CA LEU A 76 6.80 7.93 -0.39
C LEU A 76 5.33 7.78 0.01
N MET A 77 4.43 7.51 -0.94
CA MET A 77 3.00 7.31 -0.63
C MET A 77 2.74 6.03 0.18
N VAL A 78 3.46 4.95 -0.14
CA VAL A 78 3.42 3.69 0.61
C VAL A 78 3.92 3.90 2.04
N SER A 79 5.05 4.58 2.23
CA SER A 79 5.61 4.84 3.57
C SER A 79 4.71 5.75 4.40
N ILE A 80 4.12 6.81 3.80
CA ILE A 80 3.11 7.65 4.47
C ILE A 80 1.93 6.80 4.96
N THR A 81 1.45 5.86 4.14
CA THR A 81 0.35 4.95 4.52
C THR A 81 0.72 4.11 5.75
N TYR A 82 1.92 3.54 5.78
CA TYR A 82 2.41 2.80 6.95
C TYR A 82 2.60 3.69 8.19
N ILE A 83 3.04 4.94 8.03
CA ILE A 83 3.14 5.90 9.13
C ILE A 83 1.75 6.23 9.70
N ILE A 84 0.75 6.46 8.85
CA ILE A 84 -0.64 6.69 9.28
C ILE A 84 -1.16 5.47 10.04
N GLY A 85 -0.89 4.25 9.56
CA GLY A 85 -1.23 3.02 10.25
C GLY A 85 -0.56 2.90 11.62
N PHE A 86 0.73 3.22 11.71
CA PHE A 86 1.48 3.24 12.96
C PHE A 86 0.89 4.23 13.97
N MET A 87 0.58 5.46 13.54
CA MET A 87 -0.01 6.50 14.39
C MET A 87 -1.44 6.20 14.84
N SER A 88 -2.22 5.53 13.98
CA SER A 88 -3.63 5.25 14.23
C SER A 88 -3.84 4.00 15.09
N GLY A 89 -2.81 3.15 15.23
CA GLY A 89 -2.90 1.87 15.92
C GLY A 89 -3.99 1.00 15.31
N ASP A 90 -4.83 0.41 16.14
CA ASP A 90 -5.84 -0.56 15.70
C ASP A 90 -7.17 0.11 15.27
N LYS A 91 -7.27 1.44 15.34
CA LYS A 91 -8.52 2.18 15.06
C LYS A 91 -9.02 2.09 13.62
N ILE A 92 -8.10 1.92 12.66
CA ILE A 92 -8.46 1.82 11.23
C ILE A 92 -8.74 0.36 10.85
N SER A 93 -7.98 -0.57 11.42
CA SER A 93 -8.07 -1.98 11.09
C SER A 93 -9.19 -2.71 11.85
N CYS A 94 -9.71 -2.10 12.93
CA CYS A 94 -10.67 -2.75 13.82
C CYS A 94 -11.90 -1.89 14.11
N THR A 95 -13.06 -2.54 14.05
CA THR A 95 -14.35 -1.96 14.42
C THR A 95 -14.60 -2.12 15.92
N LYS A 96 -15.22 -1.11 16.55
CA LYS A 96 -15.72 -1.23 17.92
C LYS A 96 -16.68 -2.44 18.05
N PRO A 97 -16.78 -3.05 19.23
CA PRO A 97 -17.72 -4.15 19.47
C PRO A 97 -19.14 -3.79 19.04
N PHE A 98 -19.79 -4.70 18.31
CA PHE A 98 -21.19 -4.56 17.95
C PHE A 98 -22.09 -4.71 19.17
N SER A 99 -23.32 -4.18 19.10
CA SER A 99 -24.32 -4.43 20.13
C SER A 99 -24.69 -5.91 20.19
N PRO A 100 -24.88 -6.49 21.39
CA PRO A 100 -25.25 -7.89 21.53
C PRO A 100 -26.61 -8.18 20.87
N PRO A 101 -26.82 -9.38 20.31
CA PRO A 101 -28.11 -9.78 19.75
C PRO A 101 -29.22 -9.69 20.80
N PRO A 102 -30.46 -9.33 20.42
CA PRO A 102 -31.61 -9.27 21.34
C PRO A 102 -31.88 -10.61 22.06
N GLU A 103 -31.55 -11.72 21.40
CA GLU A 103 -31.70 -13.08 21.91
C GLU A 103 -30.71 -13.40 23.04
N HIS A 104 -29.55 -12.72 23.07
CA HIS A 104 -28.46 -12.98 24.01
C HIS A 104 -27.88 -11.66 24.54
N PRO A 105 -28.62 -10.92 25.38
CA PRO A 105 -28.25 -9.56 25.79
C PRO A 105 -26.99 -9.50 26.67
N HIS A 106 -26.59 -10.61 27.28
CA HIS A 106 -25.40 -10.71 28.12
C HIS A 106 -24.14 -11.18 27.38
N LEU A 107 -24.21 -11.34 26.05
CA LEU A 107 -23.06 -11.78 25.27
C LEU A 107 -22.03 -10.64 25.15
N ALA A 108 -20.82 -10.87 25.65
CA ALA A 108 -19.72 -9.92 25.51
C ALA A 108 -19.19 -9.93 24.06
N MET A 109 -19.56 -8.91 23.29
CA MET A 109 -19.07 -8.73 21.92
C MET A 109 -17.62 -8.21 21.94
N VAL A 110 -16.78 -8.75 21.07
CA VAL A 110 -15.38 -8.36 20.93
C VAL A 110 -15.18 -7.43 19.73
N SER A 111 -14.06 -6.68 19.74
CA SER A 111 -13.61 -5.90 18.58
C SER A 111 -13.30 -6.82 17.42
N THR A 112 -13.77 -6.48 16.22
CA THR A 112 -13.59 -7.32 15.02
C THR A 112 -12.80 -6.57 13.96
N ILE A 113 -12.11 -7.32 13.09
CA ILE A 113 -11.39 -6.75 11.95
C ILE A 113 -12.39 -6.08 11.01
N THR A 114 -12.06 -4.90 10.52
CA THR A 114 -12.84 -4.17 9.52
C THR A 114 -13.05 -5.02 8.26
N GLN A 115 -14.30 -5.20 7.84
CA GLN A 115 -14.65 -5.89 6.60
C GLN A 115 -15.44 -4.99 5.63
N GLY A 116 -15.19 -5.18 4.34
CA GLY A 116 -15.85 -4.44 3.26
C GLY A 116 -15.42 -2.97 3.16
N THR A 117 -16.18 -2.19 2.40
CA THR A 117 -15.87 -0.79 2.05
C THR A 117 -16.51 0.24 2.99
N ARG A 118 -17.17 -0.20 4.06
CA ARG A 118 -17.94 0.69 4.95
C ARG A 118 -17.07 1.57 5.85
N GLN A 119 -15.82 1.19 6.08
CA GLN A 119 -14.87 2.06 6.77
C GLN A 119 -13.98 2.77 5.76
N GLU A 120 -14.36 4.02 5.50
CA GLU A 120 -13.71 4.87 4.49
C GLU A 120 -12.20 4.97 4.70
N ALA A 121 -11.74 5.15 5.95
CA ALA A 121 -10.32 5.25 6.25
C ALA A 121 -9.53 3.98 5.88
N CYS A 122 -10.09 2.79 6.18
CA CYS A 122 -9.46 1.52 5.84
C CYS A 122 -9.38 1.34 4.32
N THR A 123 -10.48 1.64 3.61
CA THR A 123 -10.56 1.57 2.15
C THR A 123 -9.60 2.55 1.47
N ILE A 124 -9.50 3.79 1.95
CA ILE A 124 -8.59 4.80 1.39
C ILE A 124 -7.13 4.36 1.56
N LEU A 125 -6.74 3.92 2.76
CA LEU A 125 -5.37 3.43 2.98
C LEU A 125 -5.06 2.19 2.13
N PHE A 126 -6.01 1.28 1.99
CA PHE A 126 -5.88 0.14 1.08
C PHE A 126 -5.68 0.60 -0.37
N MET A 127 -6.50 1.52 -0.88
CA MET A 127 -6.39 2.02 -2.25
C MET A 127 -5.03 2.67 -2.51
N ILE A 128 -4.53 3.51 -1.59
CA ILE A 128 -3.21 4.14 -1.70
C ILE A 128 -2.12 3.06 -1.69
N LEU A 129 -2.13 2.17 -0.69
CA LEU A 129 -1.10 1.15 -0.52
C LEU A 129 -1.05 0.20 -1.73
N TYR A 130 -2.21 -0.26 -2.19
CA TYR A 130 -2.33 -1.20 -3.30
C TYR A 130 -1.95 -0.54 -4.63
N PHE A 131 -2.48 0.65 -4.93
CA PHE A 131 -2.17 1.37 -6.16
C PHE A 131 -0.67 1.69 -6.28
N PHE A 132 -0.09 2.34 -5.27
CA PHE A 132 1.31 2.76 -5.34
C PHE A 132 2.29 1.58 -5.19
N GLY A 133 1.91 0.51 -4.47
CA GLY A 133 2.70 -0.73 -4.42
C GLY A 133 2.75 -1.48 -5.75
N MET A 134 1.64 -1.53 -6.48
CA MET A 134 1.60 -2.09 -7.82
C MET A 134 2.33 -1.19 -8.84
N ALA A 135 2.14 0.13 -8.74
CA ALA A 135 2.84 1.09 -9.59
C ALA A 135 4.36 1.05 -9.40
N SER A 136 4.86 0.95 -8.16
CA SER A 136 6.31 0.83 -7.90
C SER A 136 6.91 -0.42 -8.54
N SER A 137 6.17 -1.53 -8.52
CA SER A 137 6.58 -2.78 -9.16
C SER A 137 6.71 -2.63 -10.68
N ILE A 138 5.80 -1.89 -11.32
CA ILE A 138 5.87 -1.64 -12.77
C ILE A 138 7.00 -0.64 -13.08
N TRP A 139 7.19 0.41 -12.27
CA TRP A 139 8.30 1.34 -12.43
C TRP A 139 9.66 0.66 -12.27
N TRP A 140 9.77 -0.33 -11.38
CA TRP A 140 10.96 -1.17 -11.28
C TRP A 140 11.22 -1.96 -12.57
N VAL A 141 10.18 -2.58 -13.14
CA VAL A 141 10.29 -3.27 -14.44
C VAL A 141 10.74 -2.29 -15.53
N ILE A 142 10.14 -1.11 -15.61
CA ILE A 142 10.51 -0.06 -16.56
C ILE A 142 11.98 0.35 -16.37
N LEU A 143 12.44 0.55 -15.13
CA LEU A 143 13.84 0.88 -14.83
C LEU A 143 14.80 -0.19 -15.36
N THR A 144 14.49 -1.47 -15.12
CA THR A 144 15.33 -2.57 -15.63
C THR A 144 15.31 -2.67 -17.16
N LEU A 145 14.15 -2.39 -17.78
CA LEU A 145 14.02 -2.33 -19.23
C LEU A 145 14.83 -1.17 -19.83
N THR A 146 14.70 0.05 -19.29
CA THR A 146 15.46 1.21 -19.79
C THR A 146 16.95 1.03 -19.60
N TRP A 147 17.37 0.39 -18.51
CA TRP A 147 18.77 0.01 -18.31
C TRP A 147 19.25 -1.01 -19.35
N PHE A 148 18.45 -2.03 -19.66
CA PHE A 148 18.76 -2.98 -20.74
C PHE A 148 18.85 -2.31 -22.12
N LEU A 149 17.92 -1.41 -22.45
CA LEU A 149 17.96 -0.66 -23.72
C LEU A 149 19.21 0.21 -23.83
N ALA A 150 19.58 0.90 -22.75
CA ALA A 150 20.76 1.75 -22.72
C ALA A 150 22.07 0.95 -22.77
N ALA A 151 22.24 -0.05 -21.89
CA ALA A 151 23.50 -0.79 -21.78
C ALA A 151 23.65 -1.90 -22.83
N GLY A 152 22.58 -2.64 -23.10
CA GLY A 152 22.58 -3.79 -24.01
C GLY A 152 22.38 -3.40 -25.47
N LEU A 153 21.39 -2.55 -25.75
CA LEU A 153 21.05 -2.14 -27.12
C LEU A 153 21.65 -0.79 -27.54
N LYS A 154 22.37 -0.11 -26.62
CA LYS A 154 23.05 1.18 -26.86
C LYS A 154 22.11 2.30 -27.31
N TRP A 155 20.85 2.27 -26.87
CA TRP A 155 19.92 3.36 -27.15
C TRP A 155 20.36 4.64 -26.43
N GLY A 156 20.35 5.77 -27.14
CA GLY A 156 20.55 7.09 -26.53
C GLY A 156 19.34 7.49 -25.68
N HIS A 157 19.55 8.43 -24.75
CA HIS A 157 18.50 8.91 -23.86
C HIS A 157 17.28 9.46 -24.62
N GLU A 158 17.49 10.16 -25.74
CA GLU A 158 16.43 10.69 -26.61
C GLU A 158 15.52 9.58 -27.18
N ALA A 159 16.10 8.45 -27.59
CA ALA A 159 15.34 7.32 -28.13
C ALA A 159 14.47 6.64 -27.07
N ILE A 160 14.97 6.55 -25.82
CA ILE A 160 14.21 6.01 -24.70
C ILE A 160 13.10 7.00 -24.30
N GLU A 161 13.43 8.29 -24.22
CA GLU A 161 12.51 9.35 -23.84
C GLU A 161 11.34 9.51 -24.84
N ALA A 162 11.59 9.29 -26.13
CA ALA A 162 10.55 9.26 -27.16
C ALA A 162 9.49 8.15 -26.95
N ASN A 163 9.76 7.17 -26.09
CA ASN A 163 8.82 6.10 -25.72
C ASN A 163 8.19 6.30 -24.33
N SER A 164 8.53 7.38 -23.63
CA SER A 164 8.13 7.62 -22.24
C SER A 164 6.62 7.58 -22.02
N GLN A 165 5.81 8.07 -22.96
CA GLN A 165 4.35 8.00 -22.86
C GLN A 165 3.83 6.57 -22.62
N TYR A 166 4.42 5.56 -23.28
CA TYR A 166 3.99 4.17 -23.12
C TYR A 166 4.35 3.63 -21.73
N PHE A 167 5.53 4.00 -21.22
CA PHE A 167 5.96 3.63 -19.88
C PHE A 167 5.02 4.20 -18.81
N HIS A 168 4.67 5.48 -18.93
CA HIS A 168 3.73 6.14 -18.02
C HIS A 168 2.32 5.52 -18.07
N VAL A 169 1.79 5.29 -19.27
CA VAL A 169 0.46 4.67 -19.41
C VAL A 169 0.45 3.28 -18.77
N ALA A 170 1.46 2.45 -19.02
CA ALA A 170 1.55 1.12 -18.42
C ALA A 170 1.68 1.21 -16.88
N ALA A 171 2.53 2.09 -16.37
CA ALA A 171 2.80 2.22 -14.94
C ALA A 171 1.61 2.74 -14.14
N TRP A 172 0.73 3.55 -14.72
CA TRP A 172 -0.40 4.16 -14.00
C TRP A 172 -1.74 3.50 -14.30
N ALA A 173 -2.01 3.11 -15.55
CA ALA A 173 -3.30 2.53 -15.91
C ALA A 173 -3.46 1.09 -15.37
N VAL A 174 -2.41 0.27 -15.41
CA VAL A 174 -2.50 -1.12 -14.94
C VAL A 174 -2.81 -1.21 -13.44
N PRO A 175 -2.12 -0.46 -12.55
CA PRO A 175 -2.49 -0.42 -11.13
C PRO A 175 -3.87 0.19 -10.90
N ALA A 176 -4.25 1.23 -11.64
CA ALA A 176 -5.57 1.85 -11.50
C ALA A 176 -6.70 0.85 -11.77
N ILE A 177 -6.63 0.14 -12.90
CA ILE A 177 -7.61 -0.90 -13.26
C ILE A 177 -7.68 -1.96 -12.15
N LYS A 178 -6.53 -2.50 -11.73
CA LYS A 178 -6.50 -3.53 -10.68
C LYS A 178 -7.07 -3.06 -9.34
N THR A 179 -6.81 -1.81 -8.95
CA THR A 179 -7.30 -1.24 -7.69
C THR A 179 -8.82 -1.05 -7.69
N ILE A 180 -9.41 -0.76 -8.85
CA ILE A 180 -10.87 -0.57 -8.99
C ILE A 180 -11.61 -1.90 -9.05
N THR A 181 -10.99 -2.93 -9.64
CA THR A 181 -11.63 -4.24 -9.84
C THR A 181 -11.65 -5.15 -8.62
N ILE A 182 -10.86 -4.84 -7.58
CA ILE A 182 -10.68 -5.68 -6.39
C ILE A 182 -11.66 -5.35 -5.26
#